data_AF-A0A1G2XGV4-F1
#
_entry.id   AF-A0A1G2XGV4-F1
#
_cell.length_a   1.000
_cell.length_b   1.000
_cell.length_c   1.000
_cell.angle_alpha   90.00
_cell.angle_beta   90.00
_cell.angle_gamma   90.00
#
_symmetry.space_group_name_H-M   'P 1'
#
loop_
_entity.id
_entity.type
_entity.pdbx_description
1 polymer ?
#
loop_
_entity_poly.entity_id
_entity_poly.type
_entity_poly.pdbx_seq_one_letter_code
_entity_poly.pdbx_strand_id
1 'polypeptide(L)'
;MSFAIYWATIALLFWLVLDKFIDMPFVNAKHGSRCWFVIGSMQFQPSEFFKFAYIVALAWHLRYRSNYRNLTSLIPPFILTLFPMFLIYLEPDLGTVMLMMPVLLSMLFIAGAKVKHLLVIILLAAMAFPVLWLGMEDYQRMRVSSVLLQNKIDGGPSWLRTKVEKHPALASLLGVNPERLRNWDIGAGYQLSRSKLAIASGGFAGQGYRTGPFIKYKFLPDRHNDFIFALVCHQWGFAGAVLLLCLYAMLIACSIEIAASSFDTFGSYIAAGFAVLFSIQILINISMTIGLIPITGLTLPFISYGGSSIMTNIMSIGLINSIGRSR
;
A
#
# COMPACT_ATOMS: atom_id res chain seq x y z
N MET A 1 7.83 -13.03 22.52
CA MET A 1 7.27 -13.53 21.24
C MET A 1 7.20 -12.44 20.18
N SER A 2 6.67 -11.24 20.49
CA SER A 2 6.48 -10.12 19.55
C SER A 2 7.73 -9.73 18.75
N PHE A 3 8.86 -9.49 19.42
CA PHE A 3 10.12 -9.15 18.72
C PHE A 3 10.75 -10.32 17.97
N ALA A 4 10.49 -11.56 18.36
CA ALA A 4 11.05 -12.72 17.67
C ALA A 4 10.49 -12.86 16.25
N ILE A 5 9.17 -12.69 16.09
CA ILE A 5 8.52 -12.70 14.78
C ILE A 5 9.03 -11.53 13.92
N TYR A 6 9.17 -10.35 14.52
CA TYR A 6 9.71 -9.16 13.85
C TYR A 6 11.14 -9.35 13.37
N TRP A 7 12.06 -9.82 14.22
CA TRP A 7 13.45 -10.08 13.83
C TRP A 7 13.57 -11.22 12.81
N ALA A 8 12.73 -12.26 12.91
CA ALA A 8 12.66 -13.31 11.91
C ALA A 8 12.25 -12.76 10.54
N THR A 9 11.24 -11.88 10.48
CA THR A 9 10.86 -11.22 9.22
C THR A 9 11.94 -10.28 8.69
N ILE A 10 12.69 -9.58 9.55
CA ILE A 10 13.84 -8.78 9.13
C ILE A 10 14.94 -9.66 8.55
N ALA A 11 15.22 -10.82 9.15
CA ALA A 11 16.21 -11.76 8.62
C ALA A 11 15.82 -12.24 7.21
N LEU A 12 14.52 -12.50 6.96
CA LEU A 12 14.02 -12.86 5.63
C LEU A 12 14.14 -11.71 4.62
N LEU A 13 13.84 -10.47 5.02
CA LEU A 13 14.04 -9.29 4.17
C LEU A 13 15.53 -9.09 3.84
N PHE A 14 16.39 -9.21 4.85
CA PHE A 14 17.83 -9.11 4.65
C PHE A 14 18.35 -10.20 3.69
N TRP A 15 17.84 -11.42 3.81
CA TRP A 15 18.14 -12.51 2.87
C TRP A 15 17.76 -12.16 1.43
N LEU A 16 16.59 -11.56 1.20
CA LEU A 16 16.20 -11.10 -0.14
C LEU A 16 17.09 -9.96 -0.66
N VAL A 17 17.48 -9.03 0.20
CA VAL A 17 18.38 -7.94 -0.20
C VAL A 17 19.77 -8.48 -0.57
N LEU A 18 20.26 -9.50 0.14
CA LEU A 18 21.54 -10.16 -0.19
C LEU A 18 21.53 -10.84 -1.56
N ASP A 19 20.38 -11.31 -2.05
CA ASP A 19 20.24 -11.90 -3.37
C ASP A 19 20.74 -10.98 -4.50
N LYS A 20 20.68 -9.65 -4.29
CA LYS A 20 21.21 -8.68 -5.26
C LYS A 20 22.72 -8.77 -5.45
N PHE A 21 23.45 -9.25 -4.45
CA PHE A 21 24.91 -9.32 -4.43
C PHE A 21 25.43 -10.74 -4.66
N ILE A 22 24.69 -11.74 -4.18
CA ILE A 22 25.06 -13.15 -4.25
C ILE A 22 23.81 -13.90 -4.70
N ASP A 23 23.90 -14.77 -5.70
CA ASP A 23 22.77 -15.58 -6.15
C ASP A 23 22.28 -16.49 -5.00
N MET A 24 21.13 -16.16 -4.42
CA MET A 24 20.61 -16.84 -3.25
C MET A 24 19.61 -17.92 -3.67
N PRO A 25 19.66 -19.11 -3.04
CA PRO A 25 18.68 -20.14 -3.32
C PRO A 25 17.27 -19.67 -2.93
N PHE A 26 16.27 -20.15 -3.67
CA PHE A 26 14.83 -19.88 -3.48
C PHE A 26 14.33 -18.48 -3.84
N VAL A 27 15.18 -17.60 -4.37
CA VAL A 27 14.76 -16.27 -4.84
C VAL A 27 14.57 -16.31 -6.36
N ASN A 28 13.39 -15.92 -6.84
CA ASN A 28 13.13 -15.81 -8.28
C ASN A 28 12.77 -14.37 -8.64
N ALA A 29 13.42 -13.82 -9.66
CA ALA A 29 13.05 -12.53 -10.22
C ALA A 29 11.74 -12.66 -11.01
N LYS A 30 10.69 -11.95 -10.58
CA LYS A 30 9.40 -11.88 -11.30
C LYS A 30 9.13 -10.42 -11.68
N HIS A 31 8.94 -10.14 -12.97
CA HIS A 31 8.75 -8.79 -13.51
C HIS A 31 9.84 -7.77 -13.11
N GLY A 32 11.10 -8.22 -12.96
CA GLY A 32 12.22 -7.36 -12.56
C GLY A 32 12.30 -7.05 -11.06
N SER A 33 11.39 -7.61 -10.23
CA SER A 33 11.40 -7.45 -8.78
C SER A 33 11.74 -8.77 -8.08
N ARG A 34 12.75 -8.76 -7.19
CA ARG A 34 13.24 -9.91 -6.42
C ARG A 34 12.65 -9.90 -5.00
N CYS A 35 11.33 -9.98 -4.89
CA CYS A 35 10.60 -9.86 -3.61
C CYS A 35 9.97 -11.18 -3.14
N TRP A 36 10.18 -12.28 -3.87
CA TRP A 36 9.41 -13.51 -3.71
C TRP A 36 10.34 -14.68 -3.44
N PHE A 37 10.09 -15.38 -2.33
CA PHE A 37 10.60 -16.72 -2.11
C PHE A 37 9.70 -17.74 -2.81
N VAL A 38 10.31 -18.68 -3.52
CA VAL A 38 9.60 -19.78 -4.18
C VAL A 38 10.07 -21.09 -3.57
N ILE A 39 9.19 -21.75 -2.81
CA ILE A 39 9.44 -23.07 -2.25
C ILE A 39 8.46 -24.04 -2.93
N GLY A 40 8.96 -24.79 -3.91
CA GLY A 40 8.13 -25.66 -4.74
C GLY A 40 7.05 -24.88 -5.50
N SER A 41 5.77 -25.17 -5.23
CA SER A 41 4.63 -24.48 -5.82
C SER A 41 4.14 -23.25 -5.04
N MET A 42 4.66 -23.02 -3.83
CA MET A 42 4.25 -21.91 -2.96
C MET A 42 5.14 -20.68 -3.19
N GLN A 43 4.50 -19.51 -3.31
CA GLN A 43 5.16 -18.21 -3.40
C GLN A 43 4.93 -17.44 -2.10
N PHE A 44 6.01 -16.99 -1.47
CA PHE A 44 6.01 -16.30 -0.20
C PHE A 44 6.65 -14.93 -0.33
N GLN A 45 5.93 -13.88 0.07
CA GLN A 45 6.43 -12.50 0.09
C GLN A 45 6.69 -12.07 1.54
N PRO A 46 7.94 -11.88 1.97
CA PRO A 46 8.26 -11.48 3.34
C PRO A 46 7.68 -10.14 3.74
N SER A 47 7.61 -9.17 2.81
CA SER A 47 7.05 -7.83 3.11
C SER A 47 5.57 -7.88 3.53
N GLU A 48 4.79 -8.85 3.03
CA GLU A 48 3.41 -9.08 3.48
C GLU A 48 3.35 -9.57 4.93
N PHE A 49 4.23 -10.50 5.31
CA PHE A 49 4.33 -11.01 6.69
C PHE A 49 4.91 -9.96 7.64
N PHE A 50 5.81 -9.12 7.13
CA PHE A 50 6.38 -8.03 7.89
C PHE A 50 5.31 -7.05 8.36
N LYS A 51 4.28 -6.73 7.54
CA LYS A 51 3.16 -5.87 7.99
C LYS A 51 2.49 -6.42 9.26
N PHE A 52 2.25 -7.73 9.33
CA PHE A 52 1.71 -8.38 10.52
C PHE A 52 2.67 -8.28 11.72
N ALA A 53 3.92 -8.68 11.52
CA ALA A 53 4.94 -8.67 12.57
C ALA A 53 5.19 -7.25 13.11
N TYR A 54 5.17 -6.26 12.22
CA TYR A 54 5.32 -4.85 12.50
C TYR A 54 4.21 -4.32 13.41
N ILE A 55 2.94 -4.60 13.10
CA ILE A 55 1.82 -4.18 13.96
C ILE A 55 1.97 -4.76 15.37
N VAL A 56 2.32 -6.04 15.48
CA VAL A 56 2.49 -6.71 16.78
C VAL A 56 3.69 -6.13 17.55
N ALA A 57 4.82 -5.87 16.89
CA ALA A 57 6.00 -5.28 17.51
C ALA A 57 5.77 -3.81 17.93
N LEU A 58 5.11 -3.02 17.07
CA LEU A 58 4.79 -1.63 17.36
C LEU A 58 3.77 -1.54 18.50
N ALA A 59 2.72 -2.35 18.50
CA ALA A 59 1.76 -2.43 19.60
C ALA A 59 2.43 -2.79 20.93
N TRP A 60 3.39 -3.72 20.91
CA TRP A 60 4.16 -4.10 22.10
C TRP A 60 4.98 -2.92 22.62
N HIS A 61 5.65 -2.21 21.71
CA HIS A 61 6.42 -1.03 22.07
C HIS A 61 5.52 0.07 22.67
N LEU A 62 4.40 0.38 22.01
CA LEU A 62 3.47 1.47 22.38
C LEU A 62 2.64 1.20 23.65
N ARG A 63 2.67 -0.03 24.18
CA ARG A 63 1.94 -0.43 25.40
C ARG A 63 2.20 0.53 26.58
N TYR A 64 3.40 1.11 26.66
CA TYR A 64 3.81 2.00 27.74
C TYR A 64 3.46 3.47 27.44
N ARG A 65 2.21 3.85 27.74
CA ARG A 65 1.55 5.15 27.44
C ARG A 65 2.32 6.42 27.86
N SER A 66 3.20 6.37 28.86
CA SER A 66 3.82 7.58 29.45
C SER A 66 4.99 8.16 28.64
N ASN A 67 5.52 7.44 27.64
CA ASN A 67 6.79 7.84 27.02
C ASN A 67 6.61 8.87 25.87
N TYR A 68 5.54 8.83 25.08
CA TYR A 68 5.50 9.48 23.74
C TYR A 68 5.12 10.99 23.69
N ARG A 69 5.20 11.69 24.82
CA ARG A 69 4.91 13.14 24.88
C ARG A 69 6.09 14.01 24.45
N ASN A 70 7.28 13.43 24.35
CA ASN A 70 8.53 14.09 24.00
C ASN A 70 9.02 13.61 22.62
N LEU A 71 9.76 14.47 21.92
CA LEU A 71 10.28 14.16 20.59
C LEU A 71 11.30 13.01 20.62
N THR A 72 12.11 12.92 21.68
CA THR A 72 13.10 11.85 21.87
C THR A 72 12.44 10.48 22.01
N SER A 73 11.28 10.42 22.65
CA SER A 73 10.53 9.18 22.83
C SER A 73 9.85 8.68 21.56
N LEU A 74 9.81 9.48 20.50
CA LEU A 74 9.40 9.04 19.16
C LEU A 74 10.54 8.37 18.40
N ILE A 75 11.80 8.50 18.82
CA ILE A 75 12.93 7.89 18.11
C ILE A 75 12.79 6.36 18.01
N PRO A 76 12.50 5.60 19.10
CA PRO A 76 12.39 4.15 19.02
C PRO A 76 11.33 3.62 18.03
N PRO A 77 10.07 4.08 18.01
CA PRO A 77 9.09 3.60 17.04
C PRO A 77 9.43 4.00 15.60
N PHE A 78 10.14 5.13 15.40
CA PHE A 78 10.67 5.49 14.09
C PHE A 78 11.80 4.57 13.65
N ILE A 79 12.75 4.21 14.52
CA ILE A 79 13.81 3.23 14.17
C ILE A 79 13.19 1.87 13.84
N LEU A 80 12.21 1.43 14.64
CA LEU A 80 11.46 0.18 14.42
C LEU A 80 10.72 0.18 13.07
N THR A 81 10.41 1.35 12.50
CA THR A 81 9.73 1.42 11.20
C THR A 81 10.70 1.69 10.05
N LEU A 82 11.58 2.68 10.19
CA LEU A 82 12.45 3.17 9.13
C LEU A 82 13.53 2.16 8.74
N PHE A 83 14.10 1.43 9.69
CA PHE A 83 15.12 0.41 9.39
C PHE A 83 14.59 -0.68 8.44
N PRO A 84 13.49 -1.39 8.75
CA PRO A 84 12.94 -2.38 7.83
C PRO A 84 12.29 -1.74 6.58
N MET A 85 11.71 -0.55 6.69
CA MET A 85 11.20 0.20 5.53
C MET A 85 12.31 0.49 4.51
N PHE A 86 13.53 0.77 4.96
CA PHE A 86 14.69 0.92 4.08
C PHE A 86 15.07 -0.40 3.38
N LEU A 87 15.03 -1.53 4.08
CA LEU A 87 15.26 -2.85 3.45
C LEU A 87 14.20 -3.16 2.38
N ILE A 88 12.93 -2.89 2.67
CA ILE A 88 11.83 -3.10 1.72
C ILE A 88 11.94 -2.15 0.52
N TYR A 89 12.42 -0.92 0.73
CA TYR A 89 12.72 0.01 -0.36
C TYR A 89 13.81 -0.54 -1.29
N LEU A 90 14.82 -1.24 -0.74
CA LEU A 90 15.81 -1.95 -1.54
C LEU A 90 15.21 -3.15 -2.30
N GLU A 91 14.05 -3.69 -1.91
CA GLU A 91 13.34 -4.77 -2.61
C GLU A 91 12.39 -4.27 -3.73
N PRO A 92 12.62 -3.10 -4.30
CA PRO A 92 11.61 -2.27 -5.01
C PRO A 92 10.12 -2.34 -4.60
N ASP A 93 9.75 -2.69 -3.35
CA ASP A 93 8.35 -2.75 -2.93
C ASP A 93 7.85 -1.40 -2.38
N LEU A 94 7.62 -0.47 -3.30
CA LEU A 94 7.10 0.87 -2.98
C LEU A 94 5.72 0.84 -2.31
N GLY A 95 4.91 -0.19 -2.57
CA GLY A 95 3.57 -0.28 -2.01
C GLY A 95 3.63 -0.41 -0.50
N THR A 96 4.41 -1.38 -0.01
CA THR A 96 4.59 -1.60 1.43
C THR A 96 5.26 -0.38 2.09
N VAL A 97 6.27 0.21 1.45
CA VAL A 97 6.94 1.44 1.95
C VAL A 97 5.94 2.59 2.15
N MET A 98 5.10 2.89 1.15
CA MET A 98 4.12 3.97 1.22
C MET A 98 3.05 3.75 2.30
N LEU A 99 2.72 2.49 2.58
CA LEU A 99 1.73 2.12 3.59
C LEU A 99 2.25 2.27 5.04
N MET A 100 3.53 1.98 5.30
CA MET A 100 4.05 1.90 6.67
C MET A 100 4.09 3.24 7.40
N MET A 101 4.41 4.34 6.71
CA MET A 101 4.50 5.66 7.35
C MET A 101 3.15 6.17 7.87
N PRO A 102 2.05 6.15 7.08
CA PRO A 102 0.73 6.48 7.59
C PRO A 102 0.27 5.56 8.74
N VAL A 103 0.63 4.27 8.71
CA VAL A 103 0.31 3.32 9.79
C VAL A 103 1.03 3.71 11.08
N LEU A 104 2.35 3.98 11.01
CA LEU A 104 3.14 4.45 12.14
C LEU A 104 2.53 5.70 12.77
N LEU A 105 2.27 6.72 11.96
CA LEU A 105 1.74 8.01 12.43
C LEU A 105 0.37 7.84 13.09
N SER A 106 -0.50 7.00 12.51
CA SER A 106 -1.82 6.70 13.06
C SER A 106 -1.74 5.94 14.39
N MET A 107 -0.86 4.94 14.50
CA MET A 107 -0.66 4.22 15.77
C MET A 107 -0.03 5.11 16.85
N LEU A 108 0.90 5.99 16.49
CA LEU A 108 1.46 6.97 17.42
C LEU A 108 0.40 7.96 17.92
N PHE A 109 -0.49 8.41 17.03
CA PHE A 109 -1.64 9.24 17.40
C PHE A 109 -2.56 8.52 18.39
N ILE A 110 -2.92 7.26 18.12
CA ILE A 110 -3.73 6.42 19.02
C ILE A 110 -3.03 6.20 20.37
N ALA A 111 -1.69 6.08 20.37
CA ALA A 111 -0.89 5.95 21.58
C ALA A 111 -0.83 7.23 22.43
N GLY A 112 -1.27 8.36 21.89
CA GLY A 112 -1.32 9.65 22.58
C GLY A 112 -0.13 10.57 22.29
N ALA A 113 0.58 10.38 21.16
CA ALA A 113 1.58 11.32 20.71
C ALA A 113 0.94 12.70 20.43
N LYS A 114 1.63 13.78 20.80
CA LYS A 114 1.12 15.14 20.55
C LYS A 114 1.02 15.41 19.06
N VAL A 115 -0.15 15.86 18.60
CA VAL A 115 -0.41 16.21 17.19
C VAL A 115 0.64 17.18 16.63
N LYS A 116 1.13 18.12 17.44
CA LYS A 116 2.22 19.05 17.05
C LYS A 116 3.48 18.32 16.57
N HIS A 117 3.91 17.26 17.26
CA HIS A 117 5.10 16.49 16.85
C HIS A 117 4.84 15.72 15.56
N LEU A 118 3.65 15.12 15.41
CA LEU A 118 3.27 14.42 14.19
C LEU A 118 3.23 15.38 12.98
N LEU A 119 2.67 16.58 13.14
CA LEU A 119 2.65 17.61 12.10
C LEU A 119 4.06 18.07 11.71
N VAL A 120 4.96 18.26 12.69
CA VAL A 120 6.36 18.59 12.41
C VAL A 120 7.02 17.48 11.58
N ILE A 121 6.78 16.21 11.90
CA ILE A 121 7.36 15.08 11.15
C ILE A 121 6.80 15.03 9.72
N ILE A 122 5.49 15.24 9.54
CA ILE A 122 4.87 15.33 8.21
C ILE A 122 5.48 16.48 7.41
N LEU A 123 5.66 17.65 8.04
CA LEU A 123 6.26 18.82 7.40
C LEU A 123 7.71 18.55 6.99
N LEU A 124 8.52 17.95 7.88
CA LEU A 124 9.89 17.56 7.57
C LEU A 124 9.96 16.55 6.41
N ALA A 125 9.07 15.57 6.38
CA ALA A 125 8.97 14.62 5.27
C ALA A 125 8.60 15.34 3.95
N ALA A 126 7.66 16.28 4.00
CA ALA A 126 7.30 17.10 2.84
C ALA A 126 8.46 17.99 2.35
N MET A 127 9.25 18.56 3.28
CA MET A 127 10.45 19.35 2.95
C MET A 127 11.61 18.51 2.44
N ALA A 128 11.71 17.24 2.86
CA ALA A 128 12.71 16.30 2.35
C ALA A 128 12.34 15.73 0.98
N PHE A 129 11.06 15.75 0.60
CA PHE A 129 10.57 15.19 -0.65
C PHE A 129 11.31 15.70 -1.92
N PRO A 130 11.61 17.00 -2.10
CA PRO A 130 12.41 17.48 -3.23
C PRO A 130 13.81 16.87 -3.31
N VAL A 131 14.46 16.62 -2.16
CA VAL A 131 15.78 15.98 -2.13
C VAL A 131 15.67 14.50 -2.49
N LEU A 132 14.67 13.80 -1.91
CA LEU A 132 14.38 12.41 -2.24
C LEU A 132 14.07 12.23 -3.73
N TRP A 133 13.34 13.18 -4.31
CA TRP A 133 12.97 13.19 -5.72
C TRP A 133 14.18 13.16 -6.66
N LEU A 134 15.27 13.84 -6.30
CA LEU A 134 16.51 13.84 -7.09
C LEU A 134 17.20 12.48 -7.10
N GLY A 135 17.04 11.70 -6.03
CA GLY A 135 17.61 10.35 -5.90
C GLY A 135 16.69 9.21 -6.38
N MET A 136 15.45 9.50 -6.77
CA MET A 136 14.50 8.49 -7.26
C MET A 136 14.86 8.01 -8.67
N GLU A 137 14.75 6.70 -8.89
CA GLU A 137 14.87 6.12 -10.23
C GLU A 137 13.74 6.58 -11.16
N ASP A 138 13.97 6.55 -12.47
CA ASP A 138 12.99 6.97 -13.49
C ASP A 138 11.64 6.29 -13.35
N TYR A 139 11.64 5.00 -12.98
CA TYR A 139 10.40 4.25 -12.76
C TYR A 139 9.60 4.77 -11.56
N GLN A 140 10.28 5.12 -10.46
CA GLN A 140 9.64 5.63 -9.25
C GLN A 140 9.04 7.02 -9.50
N ARG A 141 9.82 7.90 -10.16
CA ARG A 141 9.36 9.23 -10.56
C ARG A 141 8.17 9.14 -11.50
N MET A 142 8.20 8.23 -12.47
CA MET A 142 7.09 7.99 -13.40
C MET A 142 5.80 7.58 -12.68
N ARG A 143 5.86 6.73 -11.65
CA ARG A 143 4.67 6.39 -10.86
C ARG A 143 4.09 7.62 -10.17
N VAL A 144 4.92 8.48 -9.58
CA VAL A 144 4.43 9.68 -8.90
C VAL A 144 3.89 10.72 -9.88
N SER A 145 4.64 11.01 -10.94
CA SER A 145 4.25 12.00 -11.97
C SER A 145 3.03 11.54 -12.78
N SER A 146 2.76 10.23 -12.84
CA SER A 146 1.56 9.67 -13.48
C SER A 146 0.27 10.30 -12.96
N VAL A 147 0.19 10.56 -11.65
CA VAL A 147 -1.01 11.11 -11.00
C VAL A 147 -1.28 12.53 -11.46
N LEU A 148 -0.23 13.30 -11.73
CA LEU A 148 -0.32 14.67 -12.18
C LEU A 148 -0.60 14.74 -13.70
N LEU A 149 -0.05 13.82 -14.49
CA LEU A 149 -0.07 13.86 -15.95
C LEU A 149 -1.22 13.09 -16.61
N GLN A 150 -1.91 12.23 -15.86
CA GLN A 150 -3.02 11.39 -16.36
C GLN A 150 -4.29 12.16 -16.76
N ASN A 151 -4.49 13.40 -16.31
CA ASN A 151 -5.73 14.13 -16.57
C ASN A 151 -5.84 14.47 -18.07
N LYS A 152 -7.02 14.24 -18.67
CA LYS A 152 -7.35 14.61 -20.06
C LYS A 152 -8.47 15.63 -20.02
N ILE A 153 -8.26 16.78 -20.63
CA ILE A 153 -9.24 17.88 -20.71
C ILE A 153 -9.85 17.82 -22.11
N ASP A 154 -11.17 17.61 -22.22
CA ASP A 154 -11.94 17.59 -23.47
C ASP A 154 -11.42 16.62 -24.55
N GLY A 155 -10.91 15.46 -24.13
CA GLY A 155 -10.31 14.47 -25.02
C GLY A 155 -8.85 14.77 -25.43
N GLY A 156 -8.32 15.94 -25.05
CA GLY A 156 -6.92 16.34 -25.24
C GLY A 156 -6.05 16.18 -23.99
N PRO A 157 -4.71 16.36 -24.12
CA PRO A 157 -3.79 16.36 -22.98
C PRO A 157 -4.09 17.53 -22.01
N SER A 158 -3.93 17.31 -20.70
CA SER A 158 -4.05 18.38 -19.71
C SER A 158 -3.05 19.52 -19.94
N TRP A 159 -3.36 20.71 -19.41
CA TRP A 159 -2.48 21.88 -19.47
C TRP A 159 -1.04 21.55 -19.00
N LEU A 160 -0.91 20.73 -17.93
CA LEU A 160 0.37 20.32 -17.39
C LEU A 160 1.10 19.39 -18.36
N ARG A 161 0.39 18.42 -18.94
CA ARG A 161 0.95 17.50 -19.93
C ARG A 161 1.44 18.24 -21.17
N THR A 162 0.66 19.18 -21.70
CA THR A 162 1.08 20.03 -22.82
C THR A 162 2.31 20.88 -22.49
N LYS A 163 2.40 21.38 -21.24
CA LYS A 163 3.57 22.15 -20.79
C LYS A 163 4.82 21.28 -20.69
N VAL A 164 4.69 20.06 -20.18
CA VAL A 164 5.78 19.08 -20.08
C VAL A 164 6.27 18.63 -21.46
N GLU A 165 5.36 18.43 -22.41
CA GLU A 165 5.70 18.08 -23.80
C GLU A 165 6.49 19.20 -24.50
N LYS A 166 6.21 20.46 -24.18
CA LYS A 166 6.89 21.64 -24.76
C LYS A 166 8.22 22.00 -24.09
N HIS A 167 8.40 21.65 -22.80
CA HIS A 167 9.57 22.05 -22.02
C HIS A 167 10.40 20.84 -21.56
N PRO A 168 11.52 20.53 -22.22
CA PRO A 168 12.33 19.34 -21.89
C PRO A 168 12.89 19.38 -20.45
N ALA A 169 13.15 20.56 -19.90
CA ALA A 169 13.57 20.72 -18.50
C ALA A 169 12.48 20.31 -17.49
N LEU A 170 11.20 20.52 -17.80
CA LEU A 170 10.10 20.05 -16.94
C LEU A 170 9.90 18.54 -17.08
N ALA A 171 10.12 17.99 -18.27
CA ALA A 171 10.07 16.55 -18.52
C ALA A 171 11.17 15.80 -17.74
N SER A 172 12.42 16.30 -17.77
CA SER A 172 13.51 15.75 -16.99
C SER A 172 13.28 15.90 -15.48
N LEU A 173 12.79 17.06 -15.03
CA LEU A 173 12.44 17.27 -13.63
C LEU A 173 11.39 16.25 -13.15
N LEU A 174 10.35 15.98 -13.94
CA LEU A 174 9.31 15.01 -13.56
C LEU A 174 9.72 13.55 -13.76
N GLY A 175 10.94 13.29 -14.26
CA GLY A 175 11.43 11.95 -14.58
C GLY A 175 10.64 11.28 -15.70
N VAL A 176 10.13 12.07 -16.66
CA VAL A 176 9.28 11.59 -17.74
C VAL A 176 9.95 11.86 -19.09
N ASN A 177 10.10 10.81 -19.89
CA ASN A 177 10.52 10.96 -21.27
C ASN A 177 9.33 11.43 -22.14
N PRO A 178 9.45 12.53 -22.91
CA PRO A 178 8.36 13.03 -23.76
C PRO A 178 7.79 11.98 -24.71
N GLU A 179 8.64 11.10 -25.26
CA GLU A 179 8.19 9.98 -26.10
C GLU A 179 7.36 8.95 -25.33
N ARG A 180 7.78 8.59 -24.10
CA ARG A 180 7.00 7.69 -23.25
C ARG A 180 5.67 8.32 -22.84
N LEU A 181 5.65 9.64 -22.66
CA LEU A 181 4.43 10.38 -22.34
C LEU A 181 3.46 10.41 -23.52
N ARG A 182 3.95 10.51 -24.77
CA ARG A 182 3.11 10.35 -25.97
C ARG A 182 2.47 8.95 -26.02
N ASN A 183 3.24 7.92 -25.66
CA ASN A 183 2.77 6.53 -25.65
C ASN A 183 2.16 6.10 -24.30
N TRP A 184 1.76 7.05 -23.44
CA TRP A 184 1.29 6.80 -22.08
C TRP A 184 0.18 5.75 -22.00
N ASP A 185 -0.83 5.89 -22.87
CA ASP A 185 -2.02 5.04 -22.85
C ASP A 185 -1.75 3.60 -23.28
N ILE A 186 -0.58 3.31 -23.85
CA ILE A 186 -0.16 1.99 -24.34
C ILE A 186 0.97 1.42 -23.45
N GLY A 187 1.71 2.28 -22.74
CA GLY A 187 2.79 1.92 -21.83
C GLY A 187 2.40 1.99 -20.35
N ALA A 188 3.14 2.77 -19.57
CA ALA A 188 3.02 2.83 -18.11
C ALA A 188 1.62 3.27 -17.60
N GLY A 189 0.91 4.08 -18.40
CA GLY A 189 -0.43 4.56 -18.08
C GLY A 189 -1.56 3.63 -18.45
N TYR A 190 -1.27 2.58 -19.23
CA TYR A 190 -2.29 1.67 -19.78
C TYR A 190 -3.17 1.09 -18.67
N GLN A 191 -2.55 0.57 -17.59
CA GLN A 191 -3.27 -0.05 -16.47
C GLN A 191 -4.24 0.93 -15.80
N LEU A 192 -3.78 2.13 -15.48
CA LEU A 192 -4.60 3.15 -14.82
C LEU A 192 -5.72 3.67 -15.71
N SER A 193 -5.44 3.93 -16.99
CA SER A 193 -6.46 4.36 -17.95
C SER A 193 -7.53 3.29 -18.13
N ARG A 194 -7.14 2.01 -18.23
CA ARG A 194 -8.09 0.89 -18.35
C ARG A 194 -8.88 0.65 -17.08
N SER A 195 -8.29 0.87 -15.91
CA SER A 195 -8.98 0.81 -14.63
C SER A 195 -10.11 1.84 -14.55
N LYS A 196 -9.83 3.10 -14.91
CA LYS A 196 -10.84 4.17 -14.95
C LYS A 196 -11.98 3.87 -15.92
N LEU A 197 -11.66 3.38 -17.12
CA LEU A 197 -12.67 2.97 -18.10
C LEU A 197 -13.52 1.79 -17.60
N ALA A 198 -12.92 0.83 -16.90
CA ALA A 198 -13.63 -0.29 -16.31
C ALA A 198 -14.63 0.20 -15.24
N ILE A 199 -14.19 1.09 -14.35
CA ILE A 199 -15.05 1.72 -13.33
C ILE A 199 -16.20 2.49 -14.01
N ALA A 200 -15.89 3.33 -14.99
CA ALA A 200 -16.89 4.13 -15.71
C ALA A 200 -17.92 3.27 -16.44
N SER A 201 -17.52 2.14 -17.01
CA SER A 201 -18.43 1.24 -17.74
C SER A 201 -19.44 0.50 -16.85
N GLY A 202 -19.23 0.49 -15.53
CA GLY A 202 -20.11 -0.20 -14.58
C GLY A 202 -21.47 0.47 -14.40
N GLY A 203 -21.61 1.78 -14.61
CA GLY A 203 -22.85 2.50 -14.32
C GLY A 203 -23.35 2.26 -12.89
N PHE A 204 -24.67 2.28 -12.67
CA PHE A 204 -25.26 2.07 -11.34
C PHE A 204 -25.29 0.60 -10.91
N ALA A 205 -25.73 -0.30 -11.81
CA ALA A 205 -26.01 -1.71 -11.51
C ALA A 205 -24.93 -2.71 -12.00
N GLY A 206 -23.96 -2.26 -12.80
CA GLY A 206 -22.92 -3.12 -13.36
C GLY A 206 -23.29 -3.77 -14.70
N GLN A 207 -22.31 -4.44 -15.30
CA GLN A 207 -22.46 -5.19 -16.56
C GLN A 207 -22.85 -6.65 -16.36
N GLY A 208 -23.00 -7.10 -15.10
CA GLY A 208 -23.28 -8.49 -14.72
C GLY A 208 -22.03 -9.29 -14.31
N TYR A 209 -22.25 -10.44 -13.66
CA TYR A 209 -21.17 -11.30 -13.19
C TYR A 209 -20.51 -12.06 -14.35
N ARG A 210 -19.17 -11.97 -14.44
CA ARG A 210 -18.34 -12.57 -15.49
C ARG A 210 -18.69 -12.16 -16.93
N THR A 211 -19.47 -11.10 -17.10
CA THR A 211 -19.83 -10.51 -18.39
C THR A 211 -19.04 -9.22 -18.64
N GLY A 212 -19.08 -8.74 -19.87
CA GLY A 212 -18.43 -7.49 -20.25
C GLY A 212 -16.98 -7.63 -20.77
N PRO A 213 -16.50 -6.58 -21.48
CA PRO A 213 -15.26 -6.63 -22.24
C PRO A 213 -14.00 -6.76 -21.36
N PHE A 214 -14.00 -6.18 -20.15
CA PHE A 214 -12.84 -6.21 -19.24
C PHE A 214 -12.59 -7.60 -18.63
N ILE A 215 -13.62 -8.46 -18.60
CA ILE A 215 -13.51 -9.85 -18.15
C ILE A 215 -13.12 -10.77 -19.31
N LYS A 216 -13.75 -10.61 -20.49
CA LYS A 216 -13.54 -11.50 -21.63
C LYS A 216 -12.18 -11.28 -22.33
N TYR A 217 -11.77 -10.03 -22.52
CA TYR A 217 -10.63 -9.70 -23.39
C TYR A 217 -9.33 -9.33 -22.65
N LYS A 218 -9.23 -9.60 -21.33
CA LYS A 218 -8.07 -9.24 -20.50
C LYS A 218 -7.56 -7.80 -20.72
N PHE A 219 -8.47 -6.84 -20.91
CA PHE A 219 -8.09 -5.43 -21.11
C PHE A 219 -7.41 -4.78 -19.90
N LEU A 220 -7.39 -5.47 -18.76
CA LEU A 220 -6.71 -5.07 -17.53
C LEU A 220 -5.81 -6.24 -17.06
N PRO A 221 -4.51 -6.25 -17.40
CA PRO A 221 -3.62 -7.38 -17.13
C PRO A 221 -3.50 -7.72 -15.64
N ASP A 222 -3.41 -6.72 -14.76
CA ASP A 222 -3.28 -6.90 -13.30
C ASP A 222 -4.63 -6.82 -12.56
N ARG A 223 -5.72 -7.18 -13.25
CA ARG A 223 -7.10 -7.13 -12.73
C ARG A 223 -7.36 -8.00 -11.50
N HIS A 224 -6.52 -9.00 -11.26
CA HIS A 224 -6.70 -9.95 -10.15
C HIS A 224 -6.01 -9.49 -8.88
N ASN A 225 -5.02 -8.60 -8.97
CA ASN A 225 -4.24 -8.12 -7.82
C ASN A 225 -4.65 -6.68 -7.51
N ASP A 226 -3.88 -5.70 -8.00
CA ASP A 226 -3.94 -4.32 -7.53
C ASP A 226 -5.18 -3.56 -8.04
N PHE A 227 -5.80 -4.04 -9.12
CA PHE A 227 -6.95 -3.39 -9.76
C PHE A 227 -8.28 -4.16 -9.62
N ILE A 228 -8.39 -5.08 -8.67
CA ILE A 228 -9.62 -5.88 -8.48
C ILE A 228 -10.85 -5.01 -8.20
N PHE A 229 -10.67 -3.87 -7.51
CA PHE A 229 -11.74 -2.92 -7.24
C PHE A 229 -12.40 -2.40 -8.52
N ALA A 230 -11.60 -2.12 -9.57
CA ALA A 230 -12.13 -1.68 -10.86
C ALA A 230 -13.02 -2.74 -11.52
N LEU A 231 -12.73 -4.02 -11.27
CA LEU A 231 -13.53 -5.14 -11.76
C LEU A 231 -14.83 -5.32 -10.96
N VAL A 232 -14.81 -5.03 -9.67
CA VAL A 232 -16.02 -4.98 -8.83
C VAL A 232 -16.95 -3.90 -9.37
N CYS A 233 -16.43 -2.70 -9.61
CA CYS A 233 -17.19 -1.60 -10.23
C CYS A 233 -17.73 -1.97 -11.62
N HIS A 234 -16.93 -2.62 -12.47
CA HIS A 234 -17.38 -3.04 -13.79
C HIS A 234 -18.57 -4.02 -13.73
N GLN A 235 -18.49 -5.02 -12.85
CA GLN A 235 -19.48 -6.11 -12.78
C GLN A 235 -20.74 -5.73 -12.02
N TRP A 236 -20.60 -5.02 -10.90
CA TRP A 236 -21.66 -4.75 -9.94
C TRP A 236 -22.01 -3.25 -9.83
N GLY A 237 -21.35 -2.42 -10.64
CA GLY A 237 -21.62 -0.99 -10.72
C GLY A 237 -21.28 -0.24 -9.44
N PHE A 238 -21.89 0.93 -9.31
CA PHE A 238 -21.85 1.74 -8.11
C PHE A 238 -22.39 1.00 -6.87
N ALA A 239 -23.49 0.25 -7.02
CA ALA A 239 -24.08 -0.49 -5.91
C ALA A 239 -23.11 -1.51 -5.28
N GLY A 240 -22.38 -2.27 -6.12
CA GLY A 240 -21.36 -3.20 -5.65
C GLY A 240 -20.17 -2.52 -4.99
N ALA A 241 -19.74 -1.36 -5.50
CA ALA A 241 -18.66 -0.58 -4.89
C ALA A 241 -19.04 -0.09 -3.49
N VAL A 242 -20.27 0.43 -3.33
CA VAL A 242 -20.80 0.88 -2.03
C VAL A 242 -20.94 -0.29 -1.06
N LEU A 243 -21.54 -1.41 -1.50
CA LEU A 243 -21.67 -2.61 -0.67
C LEU A 243 -20.29 -3.07 -0.15
N LEU A 244 -19.29 -3.10 -1.03
CA LEU A 244 -17.94 -3.48 -0.65
C LEU A 244 -17.33 -2.52 0.38
N LEU A 245 -17.47 -1.21 0.17
CA LEU A 245 -17.00 -0.21 1.13
C LEU A 245 -17.71 -0.32 2.48
N CYS A 246 -19.01 -0.62 2.49
CA CYS A 246 -19.77 -0.85 3.72
C CYS A 246 -19.27 -2.09 4.48
N LEU A 247 -18.95 -3.19 3.78
CA LEU A 247 -18.37 -4.38 4.40
C LEU A 247 -17.01 -4.10 5.03
N TYR A 248 -16.16 -3.33 4.35
CA TYR A 248 -14.89 -2.89 4.94
C TYR A 248 -15.07 -1.95 6.13
N ALA A 249 -16.00 -0.99 6.03
CA ALA A 249 -16.31 -0.08 7.13
C ALA A 249 -16.81 -0.86 8.36
N MET A 250 -17.64 -1.88 8.16
CA MET A 250 -18.08 -2.78 9.23
C MET A 250 -16.90 -3.54 9.84
N LEU A 251 -16.00 -4.12 9.04
CA LEU A 251 -14.81 -4.83 9.52
C LEU A 251 -13.91 -3.93 10.36
N ILE A 252 -13.67 -2.70 9.89
CA ILE A 252 -12.87 -1.69 10.59
C ILE A 252 -13.56 -1.26 11.88
N ALA A 253 -14.88 -0.99 11.85
CA ALA A 253 -15.66 -0.61 13.02
C ALA A 253 -15.62 -1.70 14.11
N CYS A 254 -15.83 -2.96 13.75
CA CYS A 254 -15.71 -4.09 14.68
C CYS A 254 -14.30 -4.18 15.30
N SER A 255 -13.26 -3.95 14.50
CA SER A 255 -11.87 -3.99 14.98
C SER A 255 -11.59 -2.84 15.97
N ILE A 256 -12.11 -1.65 15.70
CA ILE A 256 -12.02 -0.48 16.59
C ILE A 256 -12.81 -0.71 17.88
N GLU A 257 -14.00 -1.30 17.80
CA GLU A 257 -14.82 -1.64 18.97
C GLU A 257 -14.08 -2.63 19.87
N ILE A 258 -13.50 -3.70 19.32
CA ILE A 258 -12.67 -4.65 20.06
C ILE A 258 -11.48 -3.92 20.71
N ALA A 259 -10.82 -3.02 19.98
CA ALA A 259 -9.71 -2.24 20.52
C ALA A 259 -10.13 -1.34 21.70
N ALA A 260 -11.31 -0.72 21.62
CA ALA A 260 -11.83 0.18 22.65
C ALA A 260 -12.34 -0.55 23.90
N SER A 261 -12.87 -1.77 23.75
CA SER A 261 -13.40 -2.57 24.86
C SER A 261 -12.37 -3.47 25.55
N SER A 262 -11.16 -3.60 25.00
CA SER A 262 -10.14 -4.51 25.56
C SER A 262 -9.50 -3.98 26.85
N PHE A 263 -9.48 -4.80 27.90
CA PHE A 263 -8.79 -4.48 29.16
C PHE A 263 -7.26 -4.46 29.02
N ASP A 264 -6.68 -5.36 28.22
CA ASP A 264 -5.24 -5.39 27.95
C ASP A 264 -4.84 -4.31 26.95
N THR A 265 -3.93 -3.43 27.38
CA THR A 265 -3.41 -2.34 26.55
C THR A 265 -2.67 -2.88 25.32
N PHE A 266 -1.98 -4.03 25.42
CA PHE A 266 -1.30 -4.61 24.27
C PHE A 266 -2.29 -5.14 23.22
N GLY A 267 -3.29 -5.92 23.66
CA GLY A 267 -4.39 -6.37 22.81
C GLY A 267 -5.15 -5.22 22.14
N SER A 268 -5.44 -4.15 22.89
CA SER A 268 -6.07 -2.93 22.36
C SER A 268 -5.25 -2.31 21.21
N TYR A 269 -3.93 -2.15 21.37
CA TYR A 269 -3.07 -1.60 20.31
C TYR A 269 -2.91 -2.54 19.12
N ILE A 270 -2.92 -3.86 19.30
CA ILE A 270 -2.91 -4.81 18.19
C ILE A 270 -4.17 -4.63 17.34
N ALA A 271 -5.35 -4.64 17.97
CA ALA A 271 -6.62 -4.51 17.27
C ALA A 271 -6.73 -3.15 16.56
N ALA A 272 -6.34 -2.07 17.23
CA ALA A 272 -6.28 -0.73 16.63
C ALA A 272 -5.27 -0.66 15.47
N GLY A 273 -4.09 -1.28 15.63
CA GLY A 273 -3.05 -1.31 14.61
C GLY A 273 -3.48 -2.04 13.34
N PHE A 274 -4.15 -3.18 13.46
CA PHE A 274 -4.71 -3.88 12.30
C PHE A 274 -5.90 -3.13 11.67
N ALA A 275 -6.76 -2.50 12.46
CA ALA A 275 -7.81 -1.63 11.93
C ALA A 275 -7.24 -0.50 11.07
N VAL A 276 -6.18 0.16 11.56
CA VAL A 276 -5.42 1.20 10.85
C VAL A 276 -4.77 0.63 9.58
N LEU A 277 -4.12 -0.52 9.69
CA LEU A 277 -3.46 -1.20 8.56
C LEU A 277 -4.45 -1.47 7.42
N PHE A 278 -5.59 -2.10 7.73
CA PHE A 278 -6.64 -2.37 6.74
C PHE A 278 -7.19 -1.08 6.14
N SER A 279 -7.49 -0.09 6.99
CA SER A 279 -8.04 1.20 6.54
C SER A 279 -7.11 1.88 5.52
N ILE A 280 -5.82 1.97 5.83
CA ILE A 280 -4.82 2.61 4.95
C ILE A 280 -4.63 1.78 3.67
N GLN A 281 -4.55 0.46 3.77
CA GLN A 281 -4.38 -0.41 2.61
C GLN A 281 -5.57 -0.31 1.63
N ILE A 282 -6.81 -0.28 2.16
CA ILE A 282 -8.03 -0.10 1.37
C ILE A 282 -8.06 1.29 0.73
N LEU A 283 -7.76 2.35 1.51
CA LEU A 283 -7.74 3.71 1.00
C LEU A 283 -6.70 3.88 -0.11
N ILE A 284 -5.48 3.37 0.06
CA ILE A 284 -4.44 3.45 -0.97
C ILE A 284 -4.86 2.66 -2.21
N ASN A 285 -5.32 1.42 -2.06
CA ASN A 285 -5.73 0.58 -3.19
C ASN A 285 -6.87 1.23 -3.99
N ILE A 286 -7.93 1.68 -3.33
CA ILE A 286 -9.04 2.33 -4.02
C ILE A 286 -8.55 3.63 -4.67
N SER A 287 -7.79 4.46 -3.95
CA SER A 287 -7.25 5.72 -4.47
C SER A 287 -6.38 5.50 -5.71
N MET A 288 -5.54 4.46 -5.77
CA MET A 288 -4.76 4.18 -6.98
C MET A 288 -5.63 3.71 -8.14
N THR A 289 -6.70 2.95 -7.91
CA THR A 289 -7.59 2.49 -9.00
C THR A 289 -8.37 3.63 -9.66
N ILE A 290 -8.81 4.63 -8.87
CA ILE A 290 -9.43 5.84 -9.40
C ILE A 290 -8.40 6.91 -9.82
N GLY A 291 -7.12 6.66 -9.60
CA GLY A 291 -6.01 7.56 -9.96
C GLY A 291 -5.93 8.82 -9.11
N LEU A 292 -6.13 8.76 -7.81
CA LEU A 292 -5.81 9.85 -6.88
C LEU A 292 -4.37 9.74 -6.33
N ILE A 293 -3.84 8.52 -6.24
CA ILE A 293 -2.51 8.19 -5.70
C ILE A 293 -1.76 7.36 -6.75
N PRO A 294 -0.41 7.36 -6.76
CA PRO A 294 0.38 6.57 -7.69
C PRO A 294 0.00 5.09 -7.66
N ILE A 295 0.13 4.41 -8.80
CA ILE A 295 -0.05 2.96 -8.88
C ILE A 295 0.96 2.28 -7.95
N THR A 296 0.46 1.51 -6.99
CA THR A 296 1.26 0.72 -6.06
C THR A 296 0.98 -0.76 -6.24
N GLY A 297 1.86 -1.62 -5.74
CA GLY A 297 1.67 -3.08 -5.75
C GLY A 297 0.85 -3.61 -4.57
N LEU A 298 -0.02 -2.77 -3.98
CA LEU A 298 -0.78 -3.14 -2.79
C LEU A 298 -2.09 -3.83 -3.17
N THR A 299 -2.26 -5.03 -2.63
CA THR A 299 -3.49 -5.81 -2.78
C THR A 299 -4.62 -5.26 -1.91
N LEU A 300 -5.86 -5.43 -2.35
CA LEU A 300 -7.05 -5.14 -1.57
C LEU A 300 -7.33 -6.30 -0.59
N PRO A 301 -7.42 -6.06 0.74
CA PRO A 301 -7.55 -7.12 1.73
C PRO A 301 -8.75 -8.05 1.46
N PHE A 302 -8.56 -9.37 1.59
CA PHE A 302 -9.58 -10.43 1.39
C PHE A 302 -10.15 -10.61 -0.02
N ILE A 303 -9.92 -9.69 -0.96
CA ILE A 303 -10.52 -9.74 -2.31
C ILE A 303 -9.48 -9.93 -3.41
N SER A 304 -8.38 -9.19 -3.33
CA SER A 304 -7.30 -9.33 -4.31
C SER A 304 -6.63 -10.69 -4.19
N TYR A 305 -6.24 -11.23 -5.34
CA TYR A 305 -5.40 -12.41 -5.42
C TYR A 305 -3.99 -12.05 -4.97
N GLY A 306 -3.58 -12.58 -3.83
CA GLY A 306 -2.23 -12.46 -3.30
C GLY A 306 -2.02 -13.55 -2.27
N GLY A 307 -1.29 -14.61 -2.62
CA GLY A 307 -1.17 -15.80 -1.77
C GLY A 307 -0.75 -15.47 -0.33
N SER A 308 0.36 -14.73 -0.19
CA SER A 308 0.84 -14.28 1.11
C SER A 308 -0.07 -13.26 1.78
N SER A 309 -0.68 -12.35 1.01
CA SER A 309 -1.54 -11.31 1.58
C SER A 309 -2.84 -11.87 2.16
N ILE A 310 -3.48 -12.83 1.48
CA ILE A 310 -4.69 -13.50 2.02
C ILE A 310 -4.35 -14.20 3.35
N MET A 311 -3.21 -14.88 3.41
CA MET A 311 -2.78 -15.59 4.61
C MET A 311 -2.54 -14.63 5.78
N THR A 312 -1.85 -13.50 5.55
CA THR A 312 -1.58 -12.50 6.59
C THR A 312 -2.87 -11.79 7.03
N ASN A 313 -3.77 -11.48 6.11
CA ASN A 313 -5.08 -10.90 6.42
C ASN A 313 -5.94 -11.83 7.31
N ILE A 314 -5.94 -13.14 7.02
CA ILE A 314 -6.64 -14.14 7.85
C ILE A 314 -5.99 -14.24 9.24
N MET A 315 -4.65 -14.25 9.33
CA MET A 315 -3.93 -14.24 10.61
C MET A 315 -4.28 -12.99 11.44
N SER A 316 -4.34 -11.82 10.82
CA SER A 316 -4.73 -10.56 11.47
C SER A 316 -6.13 -10.64 12.08
N ILE A 317 -7.13 -11.13 11.33
CA ILE A 317 -8.50 -11.29 11.84
C ILE A 317 -8.56 -12.36 12.94
N GLY A 318 -7.84 -13.47 12.79
CA GLY A 318 -7.75 -14.49 13.82
C GLY A 318 -7.22 -13.93 15.15
N LEU A 319 -6.21 -13.08 15.08
CA LEU A 319 -5.65 -12.41 16.26
C LEU A 319 -6.62 -11.37 16.86
N ILE A 320 -7.25 -10.54 16.03
CA ILE A 320 -8.30 -9.59 16.49
C ILE A 320 -9.43 -10.33 17.20
N ASN A 321 -9.91 -11.44 16.63
CA ASN A 321 -11.00 -12.23 17.22
C ASN A 321 -10.56 -12.90 18.54
N SER A 322 -9.33 -13.39 18.62
CA SER A 322 -8.76 -13.93 19.87
C SER A 322 -8.81 -12.89 21.00
N ILE A 323 -8.38 -11.65 20.71
CA ILE A 323 -8.44 -10.51 21.65
C ILE A 323 -9.90 -10.18 22.00
N GLY A 324 -10.79 -10.16 20.99
CA GLY A 324 -12.22 -9.94 21.17
C GLY A 324 -12.96 -11.03 21.95
N ARG A 325 -12.35 -12.19 22.20
CA ARG A 325 -12.90 -13.23 23.09
C ARG A 325 -12.41 -13.10 24.53
N SER A 326 -11.27 -12.46 24.73
CA SER A 326 -10.65 -12.23 26.04
C SER A 326 -10.92 -10.82 26.60
N ARG A 327 -11.76 -10.03 25.91
CA ARG A 327 -12.21 -8.70 26.33
C ARG A 327 -13.29 -8.79 27.38
#